data_AF-A0A930F6K0-F1
#
_entry.id   AF-A0A930F6K0-F1
#
_cell.length_a   1.000
_cell.length_b   1.000
_cell.length_c   1.000
_cell.angle_alpha   90.00
_cell.angle_beta   90.00
_cell.angle_gamma   90.00
#
_symmetry.space_group_name_H-M   'P 1'
#
loop_
_entity.id
_entity.type
_entity.pdbx_description
1 polymer ?
#
loop_
_entity_poly.entity_id
_entity_poly.type
_entity_poly.pdbx_seq_one_letter_code
_entity_poly.pdbx_strand_id
1 'polypeptide(L)' 'MIRFDSDYTEGCIPEILTALTNTNDEQTIGYGKDNHCLNAANLIKQTIKREDADIHFMVGGTQTN' A
#
# COMPACT_ATOMS: atom_id res chain seq x y z
N MET A 1 26.66 10.60 -1.98
CA MET A 1 26.25 11.73 -1.10
C MET A 1 25.05 11.25 -0.30
N ILE A 2 25.09 11.34 1.03
CA ILE A 2 23.95 10.99 1.89
C ILE A 2 23.04 12.22 1.96
N ARG A 3 21.73 12.05 1.77
CA ARG A 3 20.73 13.11 1.91
C ARG A 3 20.05 13.02 3.28
N PHE A 4 19.79 14.17 3.90
CA PHE A 4 19.13 14.28 5.21
C PHE A 4 17.91 15.22 5.15
N ASP A 5 17.36 15.44 3.94
CA ASP A 5 16.29 16.41 3.69
C ASP A 5 14.92 15.93 4.20
N SER A 6 14.57 14.66 3.94
CA SER A 6 13.34 14.02 4.41
C SER A 6 13.46 12.49 4.41
N ASP A 7 12.43 11.81 4.90
CA ASP A 7 12.27 10.35 4.96
C ASP A 7 11.59 9.75 3.71
N TYR A 8 11.23 10.57 2.73
CA TYR A 8 10.68 10.17 1.42
C TYR A 8 11.62 10.57 0.27
N THR A 9 12.94 10.58 0.53
CA THR A 9 13.96 10.85 -0.50
C THR A 9 14.34 9.60 -1.31
N GLU A 10 13.95 8.44 -0.81
CA GLU A 10 14.11 7.12 -1.42
C GLU A 10 12.78 6.62 -2.00
N GLY A 11 12.83 5.60 -2.85
CA GLY A 11 11.63 5.00 -3.45
C GLY A 11 10.84 4.15 -2.47
N CYS A 12 11.21 2.88 -2.31
CA CYS A 12 10.56 1.96 -1.38
C CYS A 12 11.55 0.87 -0.92
N ILE A 13 11.15 0.07 0.07
CA ILE A 13 11.92 -1.11 0.49
C ILE A 13 11.93 -2.18 -0.62
N PRO A 14 13.01 -3.00 -0.74
CA PRO A 14 13.15 -3.98 -1.82
C PRO A 14 11.98 -4.97 -1.96
N GLU A 15 11.33 -5.31 -0.86
CA GLU A 15 10.19 -6.22 -0.81
C GLU A 15 8.96 -5.66 -1.56
N ILE A 16 8.71 -4.34 -1.45
CA ILE A 16 7.63 -3.67 -2.18
C ILE A 16 7.95 -3.67 -3.68
N LEU A 17 9.20 -3.33 -4.06
CA LEU A 17 9.61 -3.33 -5.46
C LEU A 17 9.52 -4.74 -6.08
N THR A 18 9.89 -5.77 -5.31
CA THR A 18 9.78 -7.17 -5.72
C THR A 18 8.31 -7.57 -5.91
N ALA A 19 7.43 -7.19 -4.97
CA ALA A 19 6.00 -7.47 -5.08
C ALA A 19 5.41 -6.84 -6.36
N LEU A 20 5.72 -5.57 -6.64
CA LEU A 20 5.27 -4.89 -7.85
C LEU A 20 5.79 -5.56 -9.13
N THR A 21 7.06 -6.00 -9.13
CA THR A 21 7.65 -6.69 -10.27
C THR A 21 6.97 -8.03 -10.52
N ASN A 22 6.70 -8.79 -9.47
CA ASN A 22 6.05 -10.10 -9.56
C ASN A 22 4.60 -10.02 -10.07
N THR A 23 3.90 -8.91 -9.80
CA THR A 23 2.51 -8.72 -10.23
C THR A 23 2.40 -7.94 -11.54
N ASN A 24 3.52 -7.65 -12.23
CA ASN A 24 3.53 -6.76 -13.39
C ASN A 24 2.63 -7.22 -14.55
N ASP A 25 2.56 -8.53 -14.78
CA ASP A 25 1.77 -9.12 -15.86
C ASP A 25 0.38 -9.61 -15.39
N GLU A 26 0.06 -9.41 -14.12
CA GLU A 26 -1.24 -9.75 -13.54
C GLU A 26 -2.28 -8.68 -13.92
N GLN A 27 -3.38 -9.10 -14.54
CA GLN A 27 -4.50 -8.21 -14.82
C GLN A 27 -5.43 -8.15 -13.61
N THR A 28 -5.65 -6.95 -13.08
CA THR A 28 -6.52 -6.71 -11.93
C THR A 28 -7.63 -5.72 -12.25
N ILE A 29 -8.71 -5.76 -11.46
CA ILE A 29 -9.76 -4.74 -11.55
C ILE A 29 -9.31 -3.45 -10.87
N GLY A 30 -9.68 -2.30 -11.45
CA GLY A 30 -9.26 -1.01 -10.95
C GLY A 30 -10.00 -0.53 -9.69
N TYR A 31 -9.63 0.68 -9.24
CA TYR A 31 -10.27 1.42 -8.14
C TYR A 31 -10.24 0.71 -6.78
N GLY A 32 -9.13 0.01 -6.48
CA GLY A 32 -8.89 -0.61 -5.17
C GLY A 32 -9.80 -1.79 -4.85
N LYS A 33 -10.38 -2.42 -5.89
CA LYS A 33 -11.28 -3.57 -5.75
C LYS A 33 -10.57 -4.91 -5.98
N ASP A 34 -9.28 -4.88 -6.28
CA ASP A 34 -8.48 -6.07 -6.52
C ASP A 34 -8.15 -6.87 -5.24
N ASN A 35 -7.57 -8.06 -5.44
CA ASN A 35 -7.24 -8.98 -4.36
C ASN A 35 -6.09 -8.49 -3.48
N HIS A 36 -5.18 -7.64 -3.98
CA HIS A 36 -4.10 -7.08 -3.16
C HIS A 36 -4.67 -6.08 -2.16
N CYS A 37 -5.55 -5.19 -2.62
CA CYS A 37 -6.28 -4.27 -1.75
C CYS A 37 -7.14 -5.00 -0.72
N LEU A 38 -7.87 -6.05 -1.11
CA LEU A 38 -8.67 -6.84 -0.18
C LEU A 38 -7.80 -7.53 0.89
N ASN A 39 -6.70 -8.16 0.48
CA ASN A 39 -5.80 -8.82 1.41
C ASN A 39 -5.14 -7.82 2.38
N ALA A 40 -4.66 -6.69 1.87
CA ALA A 40 -4.08 -5.63 2.70
C ALA A 40 -5.09 -5.07 3.72
N ALA A 41 -6.35 -4.86 3.30
CA ALA A 41 -7.40 -4.41 4.20
C ALA A 41 -7.66 -5.42 5.34
N ASN A 42 -7.68 -6.72 5.03
CA ASN A 42 -7.85 -7.77 6.04
C ASN A 42 -6.68 -7.79 7.04
N LEU A 43 -5.43 -7.70 6.56
CA LEU A 43 -4.25 -7.63 7.43
C LEU A 43 -4.28 -6.41 8.34
N ILE A 44 -4.72 -5.26 7.84
CA ILE A 44 -4.87 -4.04 8.64
C ILE A 44 -5.95 -4.25 9.71
N LYS A 45 -7.15 -4.72 9.36
CA LYS A 45 -8.25 -5.01 10.31
C LYS A 45 -7.80 -5.92 11.45
N GLN A 46 -7.06 -6.99 11.13
CA GLN A 46 -6.49 -7.90 12.13
C GLN A 46 -5.48 -7.20 13.03
N THR A 47 -4.59 -6.39 12.44
CA THR A 47 -3.54 -5.65 13.16
C THR A 47 -4.14 -4.64 14.14
N ILE A 48 -5.18 -3.90 13.72
CA ILE A 48 -5.88 -2.92 14.56
C ILE A 48 -6.96 -3.55 15.46
N LYS A 49 -7.22 -4.86 15.32
CA LYS A 49 -8.24 -5.63 16.05
C LYS A 49 -9.65 -5.06 15.91
N ARG A 50 -9.99 -4.60 14.70
CA ARG A 50 -11.31 -4.05 14.34
C ARG A 50 -11.78 -4.57 12.99
N GLU A 51 -12.50 -5.69 13.03
CA GLU A 51 -13.03 -6.35 11.83
C GLU A 51 -14.11 -5.50 11.12
N ASP A 52 -14.79 -4.64 11.87
CA ASP A 52 -15.84 -3.74 11.41
C ASP A 52 -15.32 -2.43 10.80
N ALA A 53 -14.01 -2.17 10.84
CA ALA A 53 -13.44 -0.96 10.25
C ALA A 53 -13.50 -0.99 8.73
N ASP A 54 -13.91 0.12 8.11
CA ASP A 54 -13.78 0.32 6.67
C ASP A 54 -12.37 0.83 6.34
N ILE A 55 -11.74 0.21 5.35
CA ILE A 55 -10.37 0.52 4.92
C ILE A 55 -10.42 1.10 3.50
N HIS A 56 -9.89 2.32 3.34
CA HIS A 56 -9.80 3.01 2.06
C HIS A 56 -8.34 3.39 1.77
N PHE A 57 -7.86 3.09 0.56
CA PHE A 57 -6.49 3.40 0.13
C PHE A 57 -6.44 4.73 -0.61
N MET A 58 -5.55 5.63 -0.18
CA MET A 58 -5.34 6.96 -0.75
C MET A 58 -3.89 7.10 -1.21
N VAL A 59 -3.61 7.99 -2.17
CA VAL A 59 -2.26 8.10 -2.77
C VAL A 59 -1.27 8.90 -1.93
N GLY A 60 -1.72 9.69 -0.96
CA GLY A 60 -0.84 10.49 -0.12
C GLY A 60 -1.53 11.14 1.07
N GLY A 61 -0.74 11.53 2.07
CA GLY A 61 -1.24 12.00 3.36
C GLY A 61 -2.10 13.26 3.29
N THR A 62 -1.77 14.23 2.43
CA THR A 62 -2.56 15.45 2.27
C THR A 62 -3.97 15.19 1.75
N GLN A 63 -4.16 14.15 0.91
CA GLN A 63 -5.48 13.78 0.40
C GLN A 63 -6.33 13.04 1.44
N THR A 64 -5.68 12.35 2.38
CA THR A 64 -6.34 11.57 3.43
C THR A 64 -6.91 12.44 4.56
N ASN A 65 -6.27 13.58 4.84
CA ASN A 65 -6.72 14.55 5.87
C ASN A 65 -7.95 15.32 5.41
#